data_AF-A0AAW5YP00-F1
#
_entry.id   AF-A0AAW5YP00-F1
#
_cell.length_a   1.000
_cell.length_b   1.000
_cell.length_c   1.000
_cell.angle_alpha   90.00
_cell.angle_beta   90.00
_cell.angle_gamma   90.00
#
_symmetry.space_group_name_H-M   'P 1'
#
loop_
_entity.id
_entity.type
_entity.pdbx_description
1 polymer ?
#
loop_
_entity_poly.entity_id
_entity_poly.type
_entity_poly.pdbx_seq_one_letter_code
_entity_poly.pdbx_strand_id
1 'polypeptide(L)'
;MCAGLLAQLPDEPQEPKEPKPAVSLDQEFSINATIYSARAWLSNDDTFAQDIWKATQFASASHAGKSIFPVGSVKIINFSDDTITVIASPESDHALKIVVPPHSEAALTSGPLSHIQASTSGGSSKVTFLFHIFFSRDPGSDK
;
A
#
# COMPACT_ATOMS: atom_id res chain seq x y z
N MET A 1 19.65 -66.86 -24.49
CA MET A 1 20.81 -65.94 -24.38
C MET A 1 20.28 -64.61 -23.86
N CYS A 2 20.54 -64.30 -22.59
CA CYS A 2 20.19 -63.02 -21.96
C CYS A 2 21.30 -61.98 -22.22
N ALA A 3 20.93 -60.72 -22.48
CA ALA A 3 21.66 -59.45 -22.25
C ALA A 3 21.16 -58.42 -23.29
N GLY A 4 20.90 -57.15 -22.99
CA GLY A 4 21.06 -56.40 -21.77
C GLY A 4 20.41 -55.02 -21.98
N LEU A 5 19.65 -54.60 -20.98
CA LEU A 5 19.06 -53.29 -20.82
C LEU A 5 20.20 -52.26 -20.60
N LEU A 6 20.39 -51.32 -21.52
CA LEU A 6 21.17 -50.11 -21.24
C LEU A 6 20.20 -48.94 -21.09
N ALA A 7 19.79 -48.71 -19.84
CA ALA A 7 19.15 -47.47 -19.44
C ALA A 7 20.15 -46.33 -19.63
N GLN A 8 19.81 -45.38 -20.50
CA GLN A 8 20.44 -44.05 -20.49
C GLN A 8 19.95 -43.34 -19.22
N LEU A 9 20.84 -43.20 -18.24
CA LEU A 9 20.66 -42.28 -17.13
C LEU A 9 20.59 -40.85 -17.70
N PRO A 10 19.59 -40.02 -17.35
CA PRO A 10 19.62 -38.61 -17.66
C PRO A 10 20.79 -37.95 -16.93
N ASP A 11 21.49 -37.07 -17.65
CA ASP A 11 22.55 -36.20 -17.19
C ASP A 11 22.26 -35.54 -15.83
N GLU A 12 23.35 -35.26 -15.11
CA GLU A 12 23.53 -34.56 -13.84
C GLU A 12 22.32 -33.82 -13.23
N PRO A 13 22.16 -33.84 -11.89
CA PRO A 13 21.26 -32.92 -11.21
C PRO A 13 21.63 -31.49 -11.59
N GLN A 14 20.78 -30.81 -12.36
CA GLN A 14 20.89 -29.36 -12.51
C GLN A 14 20.85 -28.77 -11.10
N GLU A 15 21.95 -28.17 -10.66
CA GLU A 15 21.93 -27.31 -9.48
C GLU A 15 20.72 -26.38 -9.61
N PRO A 16 19.89 -26.24 -8.56
CA PRO A 16 18.79 -25.30 -8.59
C PRO A 16 19.40 -23.95 -8.96
N LYS A 17 19.07 -23.44 -10.16
CA LYS A 17 19.46 -22.08 -10.56
C LYS A 17 19.05 -21.18 -9.41
N GLU A 18 20.02 -20.51 -8.78
CA GLU A 18 19.73 -19.57 -7.71
C GLU A 18 18.55 -18.70 -8.16
N PRO A 19 17.52 -18.53 -7.31
CA PRO A 19 16.37 -17.72 -7.67
C PRO A 19 16.88 -16.36 -8.12
N LYS A 20 16.57 -15.99 -9.36
CA LYS A 20 16.94 -14.68 -9.89
C LYS A 20 16.42 -13.62 -8.91
N PRO A 21 17.25 -12.69 -8.42
CA PRO A 21 16.83 -11.70 -7.44
C PRO A 21 15.56 -11.00 -7.91
N ALA A 22 14.53 -10.97 -7.07
CA ALA A 22 13.29 -10.27 -7.38
C ALA A 22 13.61 -8.80 -7.72
N VAL A 23 13.10 -8.29 -8.84
CA VAL A 23 13.29 -6.88 -9.19
C VAL A 23 12.43 -6.03 -8.24
N SER A 24 12.94 -4.89 -7.79
CA SER A 24 12.15 -3.93 -7.01
C SER A 24 10.92 -3.52 -7.82
N LEU A 25 9.74 -3.64 -7.23
CA LEU A 25 8.49 -3.28 -7.89
C LEU A 25 8.17 -1.82 -7.56
N ASP A 26 8.22 -0.96 -8.58
CA ASP A 26 7.71 0.41 -8.54
C ASP A 26 6.26 0.40 -9.08
N GLN A 27 5.34 1.05 -8.37
CA GLN A 27 3.95 1.21 -8.76
C GLN A 27 3.51 2.66 -8.59
N GLU A 28 2.84 3.18 -9.60
CA GLU A 28 2.13 4.45 -9.56
C GLU A 28 0.65 4.21 -9.82
N PHE A 29 -0.22 4.69 -8.92
CA PHE A 29 -1.66 4.58 -9.10
C PHE A 29 -2.39 5.69 -8.35
N SER A 30 -3.67 5.89 -8.70
CA SER A 30 -4.51 6.91 -8.09
C SER A 30 -5.80 6.33 -7.53
N ILE A 31 -6.25 6.85 -6.38
CA ILE A 31 -7.58 6.59 -5.83
C ILE A 31 -8.34 7.93 -5.79
N ASN A 32 -9.46 7.98 -6.49
CA ASN A 32 -10.41 9.08 -6.40
C ASN A 32 -11.52 8.69 -5.42
N ALA A 33 -11.69 9.46 -4.35
CA ALA A 33 -12.62 9.15 -3.28
C ALA A 33 -13.56 10.32 -3.00
N THR A 34 -14.78 9.98 -2.59
CA THR A 34 -15.66 10.90 -1.87
C THR A 34 -15.66 10.47 -0.42
N ILE A 35 -15.14 11.33 0.47
CA ILE A 35 -15.11 11.09 1.90
C ILE A 35 -16.36 11.73 2.50
N TYR A 36 -17.05 11.01 3.36
CA TYR A 36 -18.24 11.45 4.08
C TYR A 36 -17.94 11.60 5.58
N SER A 37 -18.56 12.58 6.23
CA SER A 37 -18.61 12.62 7.70
C SER A 37 -19.97 12.16 8.20
N ALA A 38 -20.15 12.15 9.52
CA ALA A 38 -21.44 11.80 10.11
C ALA A 38 -22.52 12.84 9.77
N ARG A 39 -22.13 14.07 9.43
CA ARG A 39 -23.02 15.14 8.92
C ARG A 39 -23.79 14.73 7.67
N ALA A 40 -23.26 13.81 6.86
CA ALA A 40 -23.96 13.33 5.67
C ALA A 40 -25.20 12.48 5.98
N TRP A 41 -25.30 11.89 7.17
CA TRP A 41 -26.29 10.85 7.47
C TRP A 41 -27.00 11.00 8.82
N LEU A 42 -26.33 11.57 9.83
CA LEU A 42 -26.74 11.53 11.23
C LEU A 42 -26.95 12.92 11.85
N SER A 43 -26.77 14.00 11.08
CA SER A 43 -26.94 15.40 11.51
C SER A 43 -26.12 15.80 12.76
N ASN A 44 -25.04 15.08 13.06
CA ASN A 44 -24.06 15.41 14.09
C ASN A 44 -22.73 15.86 13.48
N ASP A 45 -21.91 16.55 14.27
CA ASP A 45 -20.64 17.14 13.83
C ASP A 45 -19.45 16.19 13.90
N ASP A 46 -19.69 14.89 14.12
CA ASP A 46 -18.63 13.92 14.29
C ASP A 46 -17.92 13.61 12.96
N THR A 47 -16.60 13.62 13.00
CA THR A 47 -15.75 13.16 11.89
C THR A 47 -15.29 11.74 12.16
N PHE A 48 -15.43 10.84 11.19
CA PHE A 48 -14.86 9.49 11.25
C PHE A 48 -13.87 9.28 10.11
N ALA A 49 -12.81 8.54 10.42
CA ALA A 49 -11.79 8.17 9.45
C ALA A 49 -12.31 7.03 8.56
N GLN A 50 -12.13 7.16 7.25
CA GLN A 50 -12.45 6.14 6.26
C GLN A 50 -11.17 5.53 5.71
N ASP A 51 -11.18 4.21 5.55
CA ASP A 51 -10.06 3.48 4.95
C ASP A 51 -10.00 3.79 3.46
N ILE A 52 -8.90 4.39 3.01
CA ILE A 52 -8.66 4.73 1.60
C ILE A 52 -7.86 3.63 0.93
N TRP A 53 -6.82 3.13 1.60
CA TRP A 53 -5.93 2.11 1.05
C TRP A 53 -5.23 1.32 2.14
N LYS A 54 -5.02 0.02 1.92
CA LYS A 54 -4.25 -0.86 2.81
C LYS A 54 -3.19 -1.62 2.02
N ALA A 55 -2.01 -1.74 2.59
CA ALA A 55 -0.89 -2.48 1.99
C ALA A 55 -1.18 -3.97 1.81
N THR A 56 -2.13 -4.53 2.56
CA THR A 56 -2.60 -5.92 2.42
C THR A 56 -3.23 -6.22 1.06
N GLN A 57 -3.48 -5.20 0.22
CA GLN A 57 -3.82 -5.37 -1.19
C GLN A 57 -2.67 -5.93 -2.03
N PHE A 58 -1.43 -5.89 -1.51
CA PHE A 58 -0.25 -6.45 -2.14
C PHE A 58 0.21 -7.71 -1.40
N ALA A 59 0.68 -8.69 -2.16
CA ALA A 59 1.27 -9.93 -1.64
C ALA A 59 2.56 -10.24 -2.39
N SER A 60 3.55 -10.77 -1.66
CA SER A 60 4.82 -11.20 -2.24
C SER A 60 4.80 -12.68 -2.55
N ALA A 61 5.05 -13.05 -3.80
CA ALA A 61 5.24 -14.45 -4.19
C ALA A 61 6.53 -15.05 -3.57
N SER A 62 7.58 -14.24 -3.38
CA SER A 62 8.84 -14.68 -2.78
C SER A 62 8.81 -14.69 -1.25
N HIS A 63 7.78 -14.12 -0.63
CA HIS A 63 7.63 -14.02 0.83
C HIS A 63 6.19 -14.35 1.24
N ALA A 64 5.76 -15.56 0.89
CA ALA A 64 4.41 -16.04 1.19
C ALA A 64 4.12 -15.97 2.70
N GLY A 65 2.95 -15.44 3.06
CA GLY A 65 2.51 -15.31 4.45
C GLY A 65 3.16 -14.16 5.24
N LYS A 66 4.04 -13.36 4.62
CA LYS A 66 4.62 -12.17 5.25
C LYS A 66 3.92 -10.90 4.78
N SER A 67 3.72 -9.97 5.71
CA SER A 67 3.29 -8.61 5.39
C SER A 67 4.41 -7.89 4.64
N ILE A 68 4.08 -7.34 3.48
CA ILE A 68 5.00 -6.48 2.71
C ILE A 68 4.44 -5.07 2.68
N PHE A 69 5.17 -4.13 3.25
CA PHE A 69 4.77 -2.73 3.30
C PHE A 69 5.60 -1.95 2.29
N PRO A 70 4.96 -1.30 1.31
CA PRO A 70 5.70 -0.45 0.40
C PRO A 70 6.24 0.79 1.12
N VAL A 71 7.34 1.32 0.63
CA VAL A 71 7.81 2.66 0.98
C VAL A 71 7.40 3.60 -0.14
N GLY A 72 7.17 4.88 0.13
CA GLY A 72 6.76 5.78 -0.93
C GLY A 72 6.27 7.14 -0.49
N SER A 73 5.62 7.79 -1.45
CA SER A 73 4.91 9.03 -1.21
C SER A 73 3.45 8.93 -1.63
N VAL A 74 2.60 9.65 -0.92
CA VAL A 74 1.19 9.84 -1.25
C VAL A 74 0.96 11.33 -1.40
N LYS A 75 0.63 11.78 -2.61
CA LYS A 75 0.16 13.14 -2.84
C LYS A 75 -1.36 13.16 -2.71
N ILE A 76 -1.88 14.09 -1.93
CA ILE A 76 -3.30 14.27 -1.67
C ILE A 76 -3.74 15.58 -2.29
N ILE A 77 -4.78 15.53 -3.10
CA ILE A 77 -5.37 16.70 -3.77
C ILE A 77 -6.80 16.84 -3.29
N ASN A 78 -7.08 17.93 -2.60
CA ASN A 78 -8.40 18.26 -2.08
C ASN A 78 -9.10 19.22 -3.03
N PHE A 79 -10.21 18.78 -3.62
CA PHE A 79 -11.04 19.59 -4.52
C PHE A 79 -12.28 20.18 -3.85
N SER A 80 -12.41 20.01 -2.53
CA SER A 80 -13.57 20.44 -1.76
C SER A 80 -13.33 21.75 -1.03
N ASP A 81 -14.42 22.37 -0.59
CA ASP A 81 -14.43 23.54 0.31
C ASP A 81 -14.11 23.14 1.77
N ASP A 82 -13.94 21.86 2.04
CA ASP A 82 -13.74 21.32 3.38
C ASP A 82 -12.27 20.99 3.63
N THR A 83 -11.86 21.02 4.89
CA THR A 83 -10.55 20.50 5.30
C THR A 83 -10.57 18.98 5.36
N ILE A 84 -9.51 18.36 4.84
CA ILE A 84 -9.30 16.90 4.86
C ILE A 84 -8.16 16.58 5.82
N THR A 85 -8.40 15.62 6.71
CA THR A 85 -7.35 15.07 7.57
C THR A 85 -6.98 13.69 7.07
N VAL A 86 -5.70 13.44 6.79
CA VAL A 86 -5.19 12.15 6.34
C VAL A 86 -4.22 11.61 7.38
N ILE A 87 -4.36 10.32 7.69
CA ILE A 87 -3.48 9.59 8.61
C ILE A 87 -2.87 8.41 7.85
N ALA A 88 -1.56 8.35 7.81
CA ALA A 88 -0.79 7.24 7.27
C ALA A 88 -0.25 6.36 8.39
N SER A 89 -0.35 5.05 8.21
CA SER A 89 0.04 4.01 9.17
C SER A 89 -0.54 4.24 10.58
N PRO A 90 -1.87 4.42 10.72
CA PRO A 90 -2.53 4.79 11.99
C PRO A 90 -2.26 3.82 13.16
N GLU A 91 -1.95 2.56 12.86
CA GLU A 91 -1.67 1.51 13.85
C GLU A 91 -0.18 1.40 14.20
N SER A 92 0.67 2.27 13.65
CA SER A 92 2.10 2.33 13.92
C SER A 92 2.43 3.44 14.92
N ASP A 93 3.47 3.23 15.73
CA ASP A 93 4.08 4.28 16.57
C ASP A 93 4.57 5.51 15.77
N HIS A 94 4.65 5.38 14.44
CA HIS A 94 5.05 6.42 13.50
C HIS A 94 3.88 6.94 12.64
N ALA A 95 2.64 6.86 13.13
CA ALA A 95 1.49 7.38 12.41
C ALA A 95 1.71 8.85 12.00
N LEU A 96 1.63 9.13 10.70
CA LEU A 96 1.81 10.47 10.15
C LEU A 96 0.45 11.09 9.88
N LYS A 97 0.20 12.27 10.45
CA LYS A 97 -1.02 13.03 10.23
C LYS A 97 -0.71 14.27 9.40
N ILE A 98 -1.49 14.50 8.35
CA ILE A 98 -1.46 15.73 7.57
C ILE A 98 -2.87 16.31 7.44
N VAL A 99 -2.93 17.63 7.41
CA VAL A 99 -4.16 18.40 7.18
C VAL A 99 -4.03 19.06 5.82
N VAL A 100 -5.00 18.83 4.96
CA VAL A 100 -5.05 19.35 3.59
C VAL A 100 -6.19 20.39 3.52
N PRO A 101 -5.85 21.69 3.45
CA PRO A 101 -6.85 22.76 3.32
C PRO A 101 -7.75 22.61 2.08
N PRO A 102 -8.87 23.34 2.03
CA PRO A 102 -9.72 23.44 0.84
C PRO A 102 -8.92 23.82 -0.42
N HIS A 103 -9.28 23.22 -1.56
CA HIS A 103 -8.67 23.51 -2.88
C HIS A 103 -7.14 23.52 -2.90
N SER A 104 -6.53 22.60 -2.16
CA SER A 104 -5.07 22.54 -2.00
C SER A 104 -4.54 21.12 -2.16
N GLU A 105 -3.23 21.01 -2.21
CA GLU A 105 -2.52 19.74 -2.25
C GLU A 105 -1.48 19.64 -1.16
N ALA A 106 -1.23 18.42 -0.71
CA ALA A 106 -0.17 18.11 0.24
C ALA A 106 0.44 16.75 -0.11
N ALA A 107 1.65 16.48 0.39
CA ALA A 107 2.30 15.21 0.19
C ALA A 107 2.73 14.62 1.53
N LEU A 108 2.53 13.32 1.68
CA LEU A 108 3.12 12.51 2.72
C LEU A 108 4.25 11.69 2.10
N THR A 109 5.45 11.83 2.63
CA THR A 109 6.55 10.90 2.36
C THR A 109 6.80 10.14 3.65
N SER A 110 6.62 8.83 3.63
CA SER A 110 6.75 8.01 4.82
C SER A 110 7.77 6.90 4.61
N GLY A 111 8.18 6.30 5.73
CA GLY A 111 8.68 4.92 5.73
C GLY A 111 7.59 3.93 5.27
N PRO A 112 7.64 2.67 5.71
CA PRO A 112 6.65 1.66 5.32
C PRO A 112 5.19 2.15 5.52
N LEU A 113 4.45 2.20 4.41
CA LEU A 113 3.03 2.55 4.36
C LEU A 113 2.20 1.29 4.60
N SER A 114 1.49 1.21 5.73
CA SER A 114 0.61 0.07 6.02
C SER A 114 -0.84 0.35 5.65
N HIS A 115 -1.31 1.56 5.92
CA HIS A 115 -2.73 1.91 5.85
C HIS A 115 -2.89 3.43 5.71
N ILE A 116 -3.71 3.90 4.77
CA ILE A 116 -4.11 5.30 4.66
C ILE A 116 -5.59 5.44 5.04
N GLN A 117 -5.85 6.33 5.99
CA GLN A 117 -7.20 6.76 6.33
C GLN A 117 -7.38 8.24 6.09
N ALA A 118 -8.61 8.66 5.78
CA ALA A 118 -8.94 10.06 5.64
C ALA A 118 -10.31 10.40 6.21
N SER A 119 -10.44 11.61 6.76
CA SER A 119 -11.69 12.17 7.24
C SER A 119 -11.88 13.58 6.68
N THR A 120 -13.15 14.02 6.64
CA THR A 120 -13.51 15.37 6.22
C THR A 120 -14.20 16.13 7.35
N SER A 121 -13.99 17.44 7.37
CA SER A 121 -14.76 18.39 8.18
C SER A 121 -16.14 18.73 7.59
N GLY A 122 -16.38 18.48 6.30
CA GLY A 122 -17.66 18.73 5.63
C GLY A 122 -18.64 17.59 5.72
N GLY A 123 -19.77 17.69 5.01
CA GLY A 123 -20.70 16.55 4.83
C GLY A 123 -20.12 15.51 3.88
N SER A 124 -19.63 15.95 2.71
CA SER A 124 -18.99 15.09 1.72
C SER A 124 -17.92 15.87 0.96
N SER A 125 -16.76 15.26 0.72
CA SER A 125 -15.63 15.95 0.11
C SER A 125 -14.92 15.07 -0.91
N LYS A 126 -14.59 15.67 -2.06
CA LYS A 126 -13.88 14.99 -3.15
C LYS A 126 -12.37 15.14 -2.99
N VAL A 127 -11.68 14.01 -2.98
CA VAL A 127 -10.22 13.95 -2.80
C VAL A 127 -9.62 12.94 -3.76
N THR A 128 -8.46 13.26 -4.29
CA THR A 128 -7.62 12.31 -5.04
C THR A 128 -6.35 12.01 -4.24
N PHE A 129 -6.01 10.73 -4.15
CA PHE A 129 -4.76 10.23 -3.61
C PHE A 129 -3.94 9.66 -4.74
N LEU A 130 -2.74 10.20 -4.95
CA LEU A 130 -1.76 9.71 -5.93
C LEU A 130 -0.64 9.01 -5.18
N PHE A 131 -0.48 7.73 -5.43
CA PHE A 131 0.50 6.87 -4.80
C PHE A 131 1.67 6.67 -5.75
N HIS A 132 2.87 6.91 -5.24
CA HIS A 132 4.11 6.44 -5.85
C HIS A 132 4.84 5.59 -4.81
N ILE A 133 4.86 4.28 -5.05
CA ILE A 133 5.29 3.29 -4.05
C ILE A 133 6.28 2.27 -4.59
N PHE A 134 7.14 1.79 -3.71
CA PHE A 134 8.21 0.84 -4.01
C PHE A 134 8.21 -0.30 -3.00
N PHE A 135 8.37 -1.53 -3.48
CA PHE A 135 8.61 -2.69 -2.62
C PHE A 135 10.10 -3.02 -2.57
N SER A 136 10.66 -3.02 -1.35
CA SER A 136 12.01 -3.51 -1.09
C SER A 136 12.12 -4.98 -1.44
N ARG A 137 13.31 -5.40 -1.91
CA ARG A 137 13.64 -6.82 -2.15
C ARG A 137 13.66 -7.63 -0.87
N ASP A 138 14.04 -7.00 0.23
CA ASP A 138 14.09 -7.61 1.55
C ASP A 138 12.94 -7.02 2.37
N PRO A 139 11.90 -7.80 2.72
CA PRO A 139 10.65 -7.29 3.30
C PRO A 139 10.81 -6.78 4.74
N GLY A 140 12.03 -6.68 5.26
CA GLY A 140 12.30 -6.40 6.67
C GLY A 140 12.11 -7.65 7.52
N SER A 141 12.86 -7.76 8.62
CA SER A 141 12.71 -8.86 9.56
C SER A 141 11.44 -8.68 10.38
N ASP A 142 10.69 -9.77 10.58
CA ASP A 142 9.64 -9.87 11.59
C ASP A 142 10.32 -9.73 12.98
N LYS A 143 10.51 -8.51 13.46
CA LYS A 143 10.95 -8.23 14.83
C LYS A 143 9.98 -7.27 15.46
#